data_AF-A0AAN0SRH9-F1
#
_entry.id   AF-A0AAN0SRH9-F1
#
_cell.length_a   1.000
_cell.length_b   1.000
_cell.length_c   1.000
_cell.angle_alpha   90.00
_cell.angle_beta   90.00
_cell.angle_gamma   90.00
#
_symmetry.space_group_name_H-M   'P 1'
#
loop_
_entity.id
_entity.type
_entity.pdbx_description
1 polymer ?
#
loop_
_entity_poly.entity_id
_entity_poly.type
_entity_poly.pdbx_seq_one_letter_code
_entity_poly.pdbx_strand_id
1 'polypeptide(L)'
;MIRDKLCKHCKQSFPNTIDYMNGTSCIQCHRMINVSLKGAQERAKSNNRSYSLDANWIQDQLFKQDYRCWWTGQAFDFSETIIPNIANPNVISIDRLNNEEGYTKENSVLCVNWFNKLKSDYSIPELNHILMGCVSAYAKLQQYFVPYSSQPINQAIETNYQDQFEMPLTEAEMAEFLKKLDNDYYDRMRNAIRKVEGLAKLLEDIENSPSK
;
A
#
# COMPACT_ATOMS: atom_id res chain seq x y z
N MET A 1 40.38 3.65 15.15
CA MET A 1 39.54 2.58 14.57
C MET A 1 38.10 2.90 14.97
N ILE A 2 37.25 3.29 14.02
CA ILE A 2 35.83 3.57 14.30
C ILE A 2 35.18 2.21 14.54
N ARG A 3 34.56 2.00 15.70
CA ARG A 3 33.82 0.76 15.99
C ARG A 3 32.43 0.90 15.40
N ASP A 4 32.05 0.03 14.48
CA ASP A 4 30.68 0.05 13.97
C ASP A 4 29.71 -0.47 15.04
N LYS A 5 28.53 0.16 15.13
CA LYS A 5 27.39 -0.30 15.94
C LYS A 5 26.38 -1.00 15.04
N LEU A 6 25.65 -1.98 15.56
CA LEU A 6 24.51 -2.58 14.84
C LEU A 6 23.25 -1.79 15.14
N CYS A 7 22.51 -1.41 14.09
CA CYS A 7 21.22 -0.76 14.22
C CYS A 7 20.22 -1.70 14.89
N LYS A 8 19.54 -1.24 15.95
CA LYS A 8 18.52 -2.06 16.64
C LYS A 8 17.35 -2.44 15.72
N HIS A 9 17.11 -1.68 14.65
CA HIS A 9 16.01 -1.88 13.71
C HIS A 9 16.40 -2.74 12.50
N CYS A 10 17.22 -2.21 11.58
CA CYS A 10 17.57 -2.93 10.36
C CYS A 10 18.75 -3.91 10.52
N LYS A 11 19.35 -4.01 11.71
CA LYS A 11 20.52 -4.85 12.03
C LYS A 11 21.77 -4.56 11.19
N GLN A 12 21.77 -3.49 10.37
CA GLN A 12 22.95 -3.06 9.62
C GLN A 12 23.97 -2.37 10.52
N SER A 13 25.25 -2.54 10.21
CA SER A 13 26.34 -1.82 10.85
C SER A 13 26.36 -0.35 10.40
N PHE A 14 26.59 0.57 11.34
CA PHE A 14 26.75 1.99 11.04
C PHE A 14 27.85 2.64 11.90
N PRO A 15 28.47 3.74 11.42
CA PRO A 15 29.56 4.40 12.14
C PRO A 15 29.11 4.96 13.49
N ASN A 16 29.93 4.80 14.53
CA ASN A 16 29.66 5.28 15.89
C ASN A 16 29.47 6.81 16.02
N THR A 17 29.81 7.57 14.97
CA THR A 17 29.71 9.03 14.95
C THR A 17 28.30 9.53 14.61
N ILE A 18 27.39 8.62 14.21
CA ILE A 18 26.06 8.94 13.72
C ILE A 18 25.02 8.36 14.70
N ASP A 19 24.96 8.92 15.91
CA ASP A 19 24.01 8.51 16.93
C ASP A 19 22.68 9.28 16.79
N TYR A 20 21.60 8.58 16.44
CA TYR A 20 20.22 9.09 16.50
C TYR A 20 19.41 8.27 17.52
N MET A 21 18.54 8.92 18.31
CA MET A 21 17.74 8.31 19.39
C MET A 21 18.56 7.42 20.34
N ASN A 22 19.32 8.05 21.24
CA ASN A 22 20.16 7.37 22.26
C ASN A 22 21.20 6.40 21.67
N GLY A 23 21.60 6.59 20.40
CA GLY A 23 22.70 5.86 19.76
C GLY A 23 22.41 4.39 19.40
N THR A 24 21.14 4.02 19.24
CA THR A 24 20.74 2.63 18.94
C THR A 24 20.21 2.43 17.53
N SER A 25 19.90 3.50 16.80
CA SER A 25 19.25 3.43 15.48
C SER A 25 20.07 4.14 14.41
N CYS A 26 20.18 3.54 13.23
CA CYS A 26 20.80 4.20 12.09
C CYS A 26 19.91 5.34 11.55
N ILE A 27 20.54 6.30 10.87
CA ILE A 27 19.86 7.47 10.28
C ILE A 27 18.73 7.10 9.33
N GLN A 28 18.88 5.99 8.59
CA GLN A 28 17.88 5.54 7.61
C GLN A 28 16.61 5.06 8.30
N CYS A 29 16.75 4.23 9.33
CA CYS A 29 15.61 3.78 10.14
C CYS A 29 14.89 4.97 10.77
N HIS A 30 15.64 5.91 11.35
CA HIS A 30 15.07 7.12 11.93
C HIS A 30 14.32 7.97 10.89
N ARG A 31 14.90 8.16 9.70
CA ARG A 31 14.26 8.88 8.60
C ARG A 31 12.95 8.23 8.16
N MET A 32 12.93 6.91 7.96
CA MET A 32 11.72 6.20 7.54
C MET A 32 10.60 6.27 8.57
N ILE A 33 10.92 6.13 9.86
CA ILE A 33 9.96 6.27 10.96
C ILE A 33 9.34 7.68 10.92
N ASN A 34 10.17 8.73 10.83
CA ASN A 34 9.69 10.11 10.83
C ASN A 34 8.88 10.45 9.57
N VAL A 35 9.31 9.99 8.40
CA VAL A 35 8.56 10.16 7.15
C VAL A 35 7.18 9.50 7.25
N SER A 36 7.12 8.29 7.81
CA SER A 36 5.86 7.56 7.99
C SER A 36 4.89 8.26 8.94
N LEU A 37 5.38 8.71 10.10
CA LEU A 37 4.59 9.48 11.07
C LEU A 37 4.08 10.79 10.48
N LYS A 38 4.99 11.57 9.86
CA LYS A 38 4.64 12.85 9.25
C LYS A 38 3.57 12.67 8.17
N GLY A 39 3.72 11.67 7.30
CA GLY A 39 2.73 11.37 6.27
C GLY A 39 1.36 10.97 6.85
N ALA A 40 1.33 10.17 7.91
CA ALA A 40 0.08 9.82 8.60
C ALA A 40 -0.57 11.04 9.26
N GLN A 41 0.22 11.89 9.91
CA GLN A 41 -0.24 13.12 10.55
C GLN A 41 -0.83 14.10 9.53
N GLU A 42 -0.16 14.29 8.39
CA GLU A 42 -0.66 15.14 7.29
C GLU A 42 -1.98 14.63 6.74
N ARG A 43 -2.11 13.32 6.51
CA ARG A 43 -3.37 12.69 6.07
C ARG A 43 -4.49 12.80 7.11
N ALA A 44 -4.16 12.65 8.39
CA ALA A 44 -5.13 12.83 9.48
C ALA A 44 -5.68 14.26 9.45
N LYS A 45 -4.77 15.25 9.36
CA LYS A 45 -5.11 16.66 9.30
C LYS A 45 -5.95 17.00 8.06
N SER A 46 -5.56 16.54 6.88
CA SER A 46 -6.26 16.86 5.63
C SER A 46 -7.66 16.27 5.56
N ASN A 47 -7.90 15.16 6.26
CA ASN A 47 -9.20 14.48 6.31
C ASN A 47 -9.98 14.76 7.61
N ASN A 48 -9.52 15.70 8.45
CA ASN A 48 -10.14 16.03 9.74
C ASN A 48 -10.35 14.81 10.67
N ARG A 49 -9.32 13.96 10.78
CA ARG A 49 -9.31 12.74 11.60
C ARG A 49 -8.39 12.88 12.81
N SER A 50 -8.65 12.11 13.86
CA SER A 50 -7.81 12.07 15.06
C SER A 50 -6.41 11.48 14.78
N TYR A 51 -5.43 11.86 15.59
CA TYR A 51 -4.04 11.40 15.48
C TYR A 51 -3.40 11.30 16.87
N SER A 52 -2.88 10.13 17.24
CA SER A 52 -2.19 9.91 18.54
C SER A 52 -0.93 9.04 18.44
N LEU A 53 -0.38 8.87 17.23
CA LEU A 53 0.82 8.06 17.00
C LEU A 53 2.11 8.84 17.30
N ASP A 54 3.09 8.15 17.88
CA ASP A 54 4.40 8.68 18.20
C ASP A 54 5.52 7.71 17.78
N ALA A 55 6.78 8.16 17.88
CA ALA A 55 7.93 7.34 17.49
C ALA A 55 8.10 6.08 18.34
N ASN A 56 7.70 6.11 19.62
CA ASN A 56 7.78 4.93 20.48
C ASN A 56 6.77 3.87 20.02
N TRP A 57 5.56 4.28 19.66
CA TRP A 57 4.54 3.39 19.11
C TRP A 57 5.04 2.66 17.85
N ILE A 58 5.70 3.32 16.91
CA ILE A 58 6.27 2.63 15.73
C ILE A 58 7.32 1.59 16.14
N GLN A 59 8.18 1.92 17.11
CA GLN A 59 9.19 0.98 17.59
C GLN A 59 8.55 -0.25 18.23
N ASP A 60 7.54 -0.04 19.07
CA ASP A 60 6.80 -1.11 19.73
C ASP A 60 6.07 -1.98 18.70
N GLN A 61 5.45 -1.38 17.67
CA GLN A 61 4.81 -2.12 16.59
C GLN A 61 5.79 -2.88 15.71
N LEU A 62 6.96 -2.32 15.39
CA LEU A 62 7.99 -3.04 14.64
C LEU A 62 8.43 -4.30 15.37
N PHE A 63 8.61 -4.21 16.70
CA PHE A 63 8.95 -5.37 17.51
C PHE A 63 7.79 -6.37 17.61
N LYS A 64 6.58 -5.88 17.88
CA LYS A 64 5.37 -6.71 17.99
C LYS A 64 5.06 -7.47 16.69
N GLN A 65 5.33 -6.87 15.53
CA GLN A 65 5.09 -7.44 14.22
C GLN A 65 6.31 -8.18 13.63
N ASP A 66 7.37 -8.43 14.41
CA ASP A 66 8.61 -9.06 13.95
C ASP A 66 9.15 -8.44 12.64
N TYR A 67 9.12 -7.11 12.55
CA TYR A 67 9.57 -6.34 11.38
C TYR A 67 8.89 -6.75 10.07
N ARG A 68 7.64 -7.21 10.14
CA ARG A 68 6.83 -7.62 9.00
C ARG A 68 5.53 -6.82 8.90
N CYS A 69 5.02 -6.71 7.68
CA CYS A 69 3.73 -6.11 7.39
C CYS A 69 2.60 -6.90 8.07
N TRP A 70 1.70 -6.19 8.74
CA TRP A 70 0.52 -6.76 9.40
C TRP A 70 -0.35 -7.57 8.44
N TRP A 71 -0.59 -7.04 7.24
CA TRP A 71 -1.52 -7.63 6.27
C TRP A 71 -0.93 -8.79 5.47
N THR A 72 0.36 -8.72 5.14
CA THR A 72 0.97 -9.62 4.14
C THR A 72 2.08 -10.51 4.70
N GLY A 73 2.56 -10.26 5.93
CA GLY A 73 3.72 -10.95 6.49
C GLY A 73 5.06 -10.63 5.79
N GLN A 74 5.04 -9.77 4.76
CA GLN A 74 6.23 -9.34 4.02
C GLN A 74 7.16 -8.57 4.94
N ALA A 75 8.45 -8.90 4.92
CA ALA A 75 9.47 -8.16 5.67
C ALA A 75 9.60 -6.74 5.14
N PHE A 76 9.77 -5.77 6.05
CA PHE A 76 10.03 -4.40 5.66
C PHE A 76 11.40 -4.24 5.03
N ASP A 77 11.45 -3.45 3.97
CA ASP A 77 12.70 -3.04 3.35
C ASP A 77 13.12 -1.67 3.86
N PHE A 78 14.30 -1.65 4.48
CA PHE A 78 14.92 -0.47 5.06
C PHE A 78 15.97 0.15 4.14
N SER A 79 16.14 -0.38 2.92
CA SER A 79 17.06 0.16 1.93
C SER A 79 16.58 1.53 1.41
N GLU A 80 17.53 2.31 0.90
CA GLU A 80 17.17 3.49 0.13
C GLU A 80 16.45 3.11 -1.17
N THR A 81 15.72 4.07 -1.73
CA THR A 81 15.05 3.91 -3.02
C THR A 81 16.08 3.80 -4.13
N ILE A 82 16.01 2.75 -4.94
CA ILE A 82 16.91 2.59 -6.10
C ILE A 82 16.60 3.66 -7.16
N ILE A 83 15.33 3.99 -7.33
CA ILE A 83 14.86 4.98 -8.31
C ILE A 83 14.51 6.28 -7.58
N PRO A 84 15.14 7.41 -7.93
CA PRO A 84 14.79 8.72 -7.36
C PRO A 84 13.28 9.00 -7.50
N ASN A 85 12.68 9.56 -6.44
CA ASN A 85 11.26 9.90 -6.37
C ASN A 85 10.26 8.72 -6.41
N ILE A 86 10.73 7.48 -6.46
CA ILE A 86 9.86 6.30 -6.33
C ILE A 86 10.10 5.68 -4.97
N ALA A 87 9.10 5.76 -4.09
CA ALA A 87 9.15 5.09 -2.80
C ALA A 87 9.32 3.57 -2.99
N ASN A 88 10.22 2.96 -2.21
CA ASN A 88 10.39 1.51 -2.18
C ASN A 88 9.03 0.86 -1.86
N PRO A 89 8.56 -0.13 -2.64
CA PRO A 89 7.26 -0.75 -2.41
C PRO A 89 7.16 -1.42 -1.03
N ASN A 90 8.27 -1.95 -0.52
CA ASN A 90 8.34 -2.68 0.75
C ASN A 90 8.76 -1.81 1.94
N VAL A 91 8.88 -0.50 1.75
CA VAL A 91 9.10 0.43 2.87
C VAL A 91 7.91 0.43 3.83
N ILE A 92 8.19 0.71 5.10
CA ILE A 92 7.17 0.88 6.13
C ILE A 92 6.20 1.99 5.74
N SER A 93 4.92 1.74 5.98
CA SER A 93 3.82 2.68 5.93
C SER A 93 2.87 2.43 7.10
N ILE A 94 2.00 3.39 7.39
CA ILE A 94 0.99 3.29 8.45
C ILE A 94 -0.37 3.23 7.78
N ASP A 95 -1.09 2.14 8.04
CA ASP A 95 -2.46 1.92 7.57
C ASP A 95 -3.41 1.86 8.77
N ARG A 96 -4.69 2.14 8.49
CA ARG A 96 -5.77 2.12 9.45
C ARG A 96 -6.57 0.83 9.32
N LEU A 97 -6.87 0.19 10.44
CA LEU A 97 -7.73 -1.00 10.48
C LEU A 97 -9.14 -0.63 10.02
N ASN A 98 -9.67 0.47 10.56
CA ASN A 98 -10.92 1.11 10.15
C ASN A 98 -10.64 2.46 9.48
N ASN A 99 -11.04 2.62 8.22
CA ASN A 99 -10.83 3.84 7.43
C ASN A 99 -11.72 5.01 7.84
N GLU A 100 -12.79 4.78 8.60
CA GLU A 100 -13.65 5.85 9.15
C GLU A 100 -13.03 6.50 10.40
N GLU A 101 -12.11 5.81 11.06
CA GLU A 101 -11.42 6.28 12.25
C GLU A 101 -10.09 6.97 11.91
N GLY A 102 -9.55 7.67 12.91
CA GLY A 102 -8.25 8.34 12.81
C GLY A 102 -7.06 7.41 13.03
N TYR A 103 -5.87 8.01 13.03
CA TYR A 103 -4.62 7.31 13.28
C TYR A 103 -4.37 7.23 14.80
N THR A 104 -4.96 6.24 15.45
CA THR A 104 -4.76 5.95 16.87
C THR A 104 -3.96 4.67 17.08
N LYS A 105 -3.44 4.47 18.29
CA LYS A 105 -2.59 3.31 18.63
C LYS A 105 -3.36 1.98 18.47
N GLU A 106 -4.67 2.03 18.62
CA GLU A 106 -5.62 0.92 18.55
C GLU A 106 -6.14 0.68 17.12
N ASN A 107 -6.21 1.73 16.28
CA ASN A 107 -6.73 1.67 14.92
C ASN A 107 -5.64 1.66 13.83
N SER A 108 -4.36 1.59 14.20
CA SER A 108 -3.25 1.67 13.23
C SER A 108 -2.38 0.43 13.26
N VAL A 109 -1.84 0.07 12.10
CA VAL A 109 -0.87 -1.03 11.94
C VAL A 109 0.26 -0.61 11.00
N LEU A 110 1.42 -1.25 11.13
CA LEU A 110 2.51 -1.08 10.16
C LEU A 110 2.30 -2.02 8.98
N CYS A 111 2.36 -1.49 7.76
CA CYS A 111 2.22 -2.26 6.54
C CYS A 111 3.23 -1.83 5.47
N VAL A 112 3.41 -2.65 4.43
CA VAL A 112 4.22 -2.26 3.27
C VAL A 112 3.49 -1.21 2.43
N ASN A 113 4.23 -0.23 1.93
CA ASN A 113 3.70 0.90 1.16
C ASN A 113 2.85 0.49 -0.05
N TRP A 114 3.25 -0.54 -0.79
CA TRP A 114 2.45 -1.02 -1.93
C TRP A 114 1.07 -1.53 -1.49
N PHE A 115 0.98 -2.22 -0.35
CA PHE A 115 -0.29 -2.74 0.16
C PHE A 115 -1.17 -1.59 0.65
N ASN A 116 -0.60 -0.60 1.35
CA ASN A 116 -1.36 0.57 1.77
C ASN A 116 -1.97 1.32 0.58
N LYS A 117 -1.21 1.45 -0.52
CA LYS A 117 -1.72 2.04 -1.76
C LYS A 117 -2.80 1.19 -2.43
N LEU A 118 -2.66 -0.14 -2.40
CA LEU A 118 -3.66 -1.06 -2.93
C LEU A 118 -4.96 -1.00 -2.12
N LYS A 119 -4.86 -1.07 -0.80
CA LYS A 119 -6.00 -0.98 0.11
C LYS A 119 -6.68 0.38 0.01
N SER A 120 -5.92 1.48 -0.06
CA SER A 120 -6.46 2.83 -0.19
C SER A 120 -7.58 3.06 0.84
N ASP A 121 -8.75 3.51 0.41
CA ASP A 121 -9.95 3.67 1.23
C ASP A 121 -10.87 2.44 1.26
N TYR A 122 -10.51 1.34 0.60
CA TYR A 122 -11.27 0.09 0.70
C TYR A 122 -11.19 -0.49 2.10
N SER A 123 -12.36 -0.90 2.60
CA SER A 123 -12.46 -1.80 3.74
C SER A 123 -11.85 -3.16 3.41
N ILE A 124 -11.52 -3.95 4.43
CA ILE A 124 -10.98 -5.30 4.22
C ILE A 124 -11.94 -6.20 3.44
N PRO A 125 -13.26 -6.20 3.70
CA PRO A 125 -14.21 -6.96 2.89
C PRO A 125 -14.24 -6.52 1.42
N GLU A 126 -14.25 -5.21 1.14
CA GLU A 126 -14.21 -4.68 -0.24
C GLU A 126 -12.91 -5.10 -0.95
N LEU A 127 -11.77 -4.99 -0.27
CA LEU A 127 -10.48 -5.39 -0.82
C LEU A 127 -10.42 -6.91 -1.09
N ASN A 128 -10.93 -7.72 -0.16
CA ASN A 128 -11.00 -9.17 -0.34
C ASN A 128 -11.83 -9.53 -1.56
N HIS A 129 -12.99 -8.89 -1.74
CA HIS A 129 -13.84 -9.10 -2.90
C HIS A 129 -13.11 -8.78 -4.22
N ILE A 130 -12.38 -7.65 -4.29
CA ILE A 130 -11.57 -7.29 -5.46
C ILE A 130 -10.51 -8.36 -5.74
N LEU A 131 -9.76 -8.79 -4.71
CA LEU A 131 -8.70 -9.78 -4.85
C LEU A 131 -9.26 -11.13 -5.33
N MET A 132 -10.41 -11.55 -4.81
CA MET A 132 -11.09 -12.77 -5.26
C MET A 132 -11.52 -12.68 -6.73
N GLY A 133 -12.01 -11.52 -7.16
CA GLY A 133 -12.28 -11.25 -8.58
C GLY A 133 -11.03 -11.38 -9.45
N CYS A 134 -9.91 -10.81 -9.00
CA CYS A 134 -8.62 -10.91 -9.71
C CYS A 134 -8.11 -12.36 -9.79
N VAL A 135 -8.17 -13.12 -8.70
CA VAL A 135 -7.76 -14.54 -8.66
C VAL A 135 -8.64 -15.37 -9.59
N SER A 136 -9.94 -15.15 -9.58
CA SER A 136 -10.90 -15.85 -10.46
C SER A 136 -10.65 -15.52 -11.92
N ALA A 137 -10.43 -14.25 -12.26
CA ALA A 137 -10.09 -13.82 -13.61
C ALA A 137 -8.75 -14.42 -14.08
N TYR A 138 -7.72 -14.42 -13.22
CA TYR A 138 -6.43 -15.04 -13.51
C TYR A 138 -6.57 -16.55 -13.76
N ALA A 139 -7.32 -17.27 -12.91
CA ALA A 139 -7.60 -18.69 -13.09
C ALA A 139 -8.32 -18.95 -14.43
N LYS A 140 -9.28 -18.10 -14.81
CA LYS A 140 -9.96 -18.18 -16.10
C LYS A 140 -9.01 -17.92 -17.27
N LEU A 141 -8.10 -16.95 -17.16
CA LEU A 141 -7.07 -16.70 -18.17
C LEU A 141 -6.11 -17.87 -18.34
N GLN A 142 -5.70 -18.51 -17.25
CA GLN A 142 -4.84 -19.71 -17.31
C GLN A 142 -5.52 -20.85 -18.11
N GLN A 143 -6.85 -20.99 -18.04
CA GLN A 143 -7.58 -21.94 -18.90
C GLN A 143 -7.47 -21.63 -20.41
N TYR A 144 -7.02 -20.45 -20.83
CA TYR A 144 -6.75 -20.18 -22.25
C TYR A 144 -5.29 -20.39 -22.64
N PHE A 145 -4.37 -20.43 -21.66
CA PHE A 145 -2.94 -20.65 -21.89
C PHE A 145 -2.50 -22.10 -21.78
N VAL A 146 -3.34 -22.99 -21.21
CA VAL A 146 -3.12 -24.44 -21.29
C VAL A 146 -3.55 -24.91 -22.69
N PRO A 147 -2.66 -25.58 -23.47
CA PRO A 147 -3.04 -26.11 -24.77
C PRO A 147 -4.32 -26.93 -24.66
N TYR A 148 -5.24 -26.74 -25.62
CA TYR A 148 -6.56 -27.40 -25.62
C TYR A 148 -6.46 -28.93 -25.47
N SER A 149 -5.33 -29.52 -25.89
CA SER A 149 -5.03 -30.95 -25.78
C SER A 149 -4.60 -31.44 -24.39
N SER A 150 -4.28 -30.55 -23.46
CA SER A 150 -3.78 -30.90 -22.11
C SER A 150 -4.70 -30.47 -20.98
N GLN A 151 -5.91 -29.99 -21.28
CA GLN A 151 -6.89 -29.70 -20.24
C GLN A 151 -7.65 -30.97 -19.89
N PRO A 152 -7.58 -31.46 -18.65
CA PRO A 152 -8.52 -32.48 -18.21
C PRO A 152 -9.94 -31.89 -18.30
N ILE A 153 -10.79 -32.57 -19.06
CA ILE A 153 -12.20 -32.23 -19.17
C ILE A 153 -12.81 -32.35 -17.76
N ASN A 154 -13.03 -31.18 -17.15
CA ASN A 154 -13.88 -30.91 -15.98
C ASN A 154 -13.39 -31.27 -14.55
N GLN A 155 -13.66 -30.31 -13.64
CA GLN A 155 -14.40 -30.47 -12.36
C GLN A 155 -13.72 -30.37 -10.98
N ALA A 156 -12.40 -30.20 -10.81
CA ALA A 156 -11.83 -30.33 -9.46
C ALA A 156 -11.41 -29.04 -8.71
N ILE A 157 -11.41 -27.85 -9.34
CA ILE A 157 -10.73 -26.68 -8.74
C ILE A 157 -11.69 -25.64 -8.13
N GLU A 158 -12.98 -25.64 -8.48
CA GLU A 158 -13.90 -24.60 -8.00
C GLU A 158 -14.32 -24.76 -6.53
N THR A 159 -14.29 -25.97 -5.97
CA THR A 159 -14.89 -26.24 -4.65
C THR A 159 -14.04 -25.89 -3.44
N ASN A 160 -12.77 -25.51 -3.59
CA ASN A 160 -11.86 -25.37 -2.44
C ASN A 160 -11.45 -23.92 -2.09
N TYR A 161 -11.77 -22.94 -2.95
CA TYR A 161 -11.44 -21.54 -2.69
C TYR A 161 -12.51 -20.81 -1.87
N GLN A 162 -13.78 -21.22 -1.97
CA GLN A 162 -14.88 -20.58 -1.24
C GLN A 162 -14.80 -20.87 0.27
N ASP A 163 -14.34 -22.05 0.66
CA ASP A 163 -14.30 -22.49 2.07
C ASP A 163 -13.10 -21.89 2.85
N GLN A 164 -12.08 -21.35 2.17
CA GLN A 164 -10.86 -20.84 2.81
C GLN A 164 -10.93 -19.35 3.19
N PHE A 165 -11.96 -18.62 2.76
CA PHE A 165 -12.07 -17.18 2.97
C PHE A 165 -13.46 -16.81 3.48
N GLU A 166 -13.69 -17.06 4.77
CA GLU A 166 -14.90 -16.62 5.46
C GLU A 166 -14.97 -15.09 5.50
N MET A 167 -15.80 -14.52 4.62
CA MET A 167 -16.77 -13.44 4.85
C MET A 167 -17.12 -12.79 3.50
N PRO A 168 -18.06 -13.37 2.73
CA PRO A 168 -18.59 -12.68 1.56
C PRO A 168 -19.31 -11.39 2.01
N LEU A 169 -19.20 -10.32 1.21
CA LEU A 169 -20.02 -9.12 1.40
C LEU A 169 -21.50 -9.51 1.43
N THR A 170 -22.25 -8.92 2.35
CA THR A 170 -23.71 -8.98 2.30
C THR A 170 -24.24 -8.30 1.03
N GLU A 171 -25.47 -8.61 0.62
CA GLU A 171 -26.07 -7.97 -0.56
C GLU A 171 -26.10 -6.44 -0.47
N ALA A 172 -26.32 -5.90 0.74
CA ALA A 172 -26.31 -4.46 0.99
C ALA A 172 -24.90 -3.86 0.84
N GLU A 173 -23.88 -4.51 1.39
CA GLU A 173 -22.48 -4.09 1.24
C GLU A 173 -22.02 -4.18 -0.21
N MET A 174 -22.43 -5.24 -0.93
CA MET A 174 -22.16 -5.40 -2.36
C MET A 174 -22.77 -4.27 -3.18
N ALA A 175 -24.04 -3.93 -2.94
CA ALA A 175 -24.71 -2.86 -3.66
C ALA A 175 -24.05 -1.49 -3.42
N GLU A 176 -23.63 -1.20 -2.19
CA GLU A 176 -22.92 0.03 -1.85
C GLU A 176 -21.51 0.08 -2.47
N PHE A 177 -20.78 -1.04 -2.41
CA PHE A 177 -19.48 -1.17 -3.05
C PHE A 177 -19.55 -0.95 -4.58
N LEU A 178 -20.56 -1.51 -5.25
CA LEU A 178 -20.76 -1.31 -6.69
C LEU A 178 -21.06 0.15 -7.04
N LYS A 179 -21.83 0.88 -6.22
CA LYS A 179 -22.03 2.34 -6.42
C LYS A 179 -20.74 3.12 -6.27
N LYS A 180 -19.88 2.77 -5.31
CA LYS A 180 -18.57 3.40 -5.14
C LYS A 180 -17.69 3.16 -6.36
N LEU A 181 -17.63 1.93 -6.86
CA LEU A 181 -16.85 1.59 -8.05
C LEU A 181 -17.32 2.37 -9.27
N ASP A 182 -18.64 2.46 -9.50
CA ASP A 182 -19.19 3.16 -10.66
C ASP A 182 -18.81 4.65 -10.64
N ASN A 183 -18.90 5.30 -9.48
CA ASN A 183 -18.53 6.71 -9.33
C ASN A 183 -17.01 6.96 -9.40
N ASP A 184 -16.21 6.22 -8.64
CA ASP A 184 -14.76 6.44 -8.50
C ASP A 184 -13.97 6.01 -9.76
N TYR A 185 -14.39 4.93 -10.42
CA TYR A 185 -13.79 4.51 -11.70
C TYR A 185 -14.10 5.50 -12.82
N TYR A 186 -15.35 5.94 -12.97
CA TYR A 186 -15.72 6.93 -13.98
C TYR A 186 -15.03 8.27 -13.76
N ASP A 187 -14.92 8.75 -12.51
CA ASP A 187 -14.26 10.02 -12.23
C ASP A 187 -12.75 9.96 -12.46
N ARG A 188 -12.09 8.83 -12.13
CA ARG A 188 -10.67 8.62 -12.49
C ARG A 188 -10.45 8.59 -14.00
N MET A 189 -11.27 7.84 -14.75
CA MET A 189 -11.20 7.82 -16.22
C MET A 189 -11.46 9.20 -16.81
N ARG A 190 -12.50 9.91 -16.35
CA ARG A 190 -12.85 11.26 -16.82
C ARG A 190 -11.73 12.26 -16.56
N ASN A 191 -11.09 12.20 -15.39
CA ASN A 191 -9.95 13.05 -15.07
C ASN A 191 -8.70 12.72 -15.90
N ALA A 192 -8.46 11.43 -16.20
CA ALA A 192 -7.39 11.01 -17.10
C ALA A 192 -7.63 11.54 -18.54
N ILE A 193 -8.87 11.43 -19.04
CA ILE A 193 -9.27 11.94 -20.37
C ILE A 193 -9.05 13.46 -20.44
N ARG A 194 -9.55 14.23 -19.45
CA ARG A 194 -9.36 15.69 -19.40
C ARG A 194 -7.88 16.11 -19.40
N LYS A 195 -7.01 15.32 -18.74
CA LYS A 195 -5.57 15.59 -18.72
C LYS A 195 -4.93 15.37 -20.08
N VAL A 196 -5.36 14.34 -20.82
CA VAL A 196 -4.91 14.07 -22.19
C VAL A 196 -5.40 15.16 -23.14
N GLU A 197 -6.66 15.57 -23.03
CA GLU A 197 -7.23 16.68 -23.83
C GLU A 197 -6.51 18.01 -23.56
N GLY A 198 -6.20 18.32 -22.30
CA GLY A 198 -5.44 19.51 -21.94
C GLY A 198 -4.01 19.50 -22.48
N LEU A 199 -3.35 18.32 -22.51
CA LEU A 199 -2.04 18.14 -23.14
C LEU A 199 -2.09 18.30 -24.66
N ALA A 200 -3.12 17.75 -25.31
CA ALA A 200 -3.31 17.91 -26.74
C ALA A 200 -3.50 19.38 -27.13
N LYS A 201 -4.32 20.12 -26.37
CA LYS A 201 -4.53 21.56 -26.59
C LYS A 201 -3.25 22.37 -26.36
N LEU A 202 -2.45 22.05 -25.34
CA LEU A 202 -1.17 22.72 -25.11
C LEU A 202 -0.18 22.48 -26.26
N LEU A 203 -0.15 21.27 -26.83
CA LEU A 203 0.69 20.96 -28.00
C LEU A 203 0.22 21.73 -29.23
N GLU A 204 -1.09 21.83 -29.46
CA GLU A 204 -1.67 22.64 -30.53
C GLU A 204 -1.34 24.13 -30.37
N ASP A 205 -1.40 24.67 -29.14
CA ASP A 205 -1.02 26.05 -28.84
C ASP A 205 0.48 26.30 -29.10
N ILE A 206 1.34 25.31 -28.82
CA ILE A 206 2.80 25.38 -29.09
C ILE A 206 3.07 25.38 -30.59
N GLU A 207 2.41 24.49 -31.36
CA GLU A 207 2.58 24.39 -32.82
C GLU A 207 2.08 25.64 -33.55
N ASN A 208 1.02 26.27 -33.06
CA ASN A 208 0.44 27.48 -33.64
C ASN A 208 1.08 28.77 -33.12
N SER A 209 1.99 28.69 -32.14
CA SER A 209 2.67 29.87 -31.62
C SER A 209 3.72 30.35 -32.64
N PRO A 210 3.73 31.65 -33.01
CA PRO A 210 4.64 32.15 -34.02
C PRO A 210 6.10 31.95 -33.59
N SER A 211 6.90 31.38 -34.50
CA SER A 211 8.34 31.21 -34.31
C SER A 211 8.99 32.57 -34.10
N LYS A 212 9.61 32.76 -32.92
CA LYS A 212 10.46 33.91 -32.63
C LYS A 212 11.78 33.82 -33.38
#